data_AF-A0A2V7K7L3-F1
#
_entry.id   AF-A0A2V7K7L3-F1
#
_cell.length_a   1.000
_cell.length_b   1.000
_cell.length_c   1.000
_cell.angle_alpha   90.00
_cell.angle_beta   90.00
_cell.angle_gamma   90.00
#
_symmetry.space_group_name_H-M   'P 1'
#
loop_
_entity.id
_entity.type
_entity.pdbx_description
1 polymer ?
#
loop_
_entity_poly.entity_id
_entity_poly.type
_entity_poly.pdbx_seq_one_letter_code
_entity_poly.pdbx_strand_id
1 'polypeptide(L)'
;MLGQHETELEAAQRARRRFPRNLATLRMELLALAALGRGREVNQHFDEIEALPPDPIRLPAPVMREIALDLAAHGDSAAARVALGRLLAWHASRPAPEQAEEALRFERAQTYYAAGHADSARVIAADLARAHPHNEQYAGLLGVLAAQRGDRAEAARFDRLLVALERPLGRGQATYWRACIAALSGERDTAVDLLARALDAGYVYQVRFLNAHVEPSFAALRQYPRFQELLRPKG
;
A
#
# COMPACT_ATOMS: atom_id res chain seq x y z
N MET A 1 -1.16 11.00 -11.01
CA MET A 1 -2.25 11.69 -11.75
C MET A 1 -1.64 12.27 -13.01
N LEU A 2 -2.20 12.00 -14.19
CA LEU A 2 -1.48 12.10 -15.47
C LEU A 2 -1.07 13.54 -15.86
N GLY A 3 0.24 13.78 -15.95
CA GLY A 3 0.83 14.60 -17.01
C GLY A 3 1.42 15.97 -16.64
N GLN A 4 1.26 16.45 -15.40
CA GLN A 4 1.87 17.71 -14.92
C GLN A 4 2.76 17.47 -13.70
N HIS A 5 3.54 16.38 -13.72
CA HIS A 5 4.34 15.98 -12.57
C HIS A 5 5.42 17.02 -12.22
N GLU A 6 5.89 17.79 -13.20
CA GLU A 6 6.77 18.94 -13.00
C GLU A 6 6.09 20.04 -12.18
N THR A 7 4.83 20.38 -12.51
CA THR A 7 4.05 21.38 -11.77
C THR A 7 3.70 20.89 -10.36
N GLU A 8 3.37 19.61 -10.21
CA GLU A 8 3.17 18.96 -8.90
C GLU A 8 4.44 19.05 -8.06
N LEU A 9 5.61 18.79 -8.65
CA LEU A 9 6.90 18.89 -7.97
C LEU A 9 7.20 20.33 -7.53
N GLU A 10 7.00 21.31 -8.41
CA GLU A 10 7.22 22.71 -8.05
C GLU A 10 6.32 23.16 -6.88
N ALA A 11 5.05 22.73 -6.90
CA ALA A 11 4.11 23.01 -5.82
C ALA A 11 4.55 22.32 -4.51
N ALA A 12 4.95 21.06 -4.57
CA ALA A 12 5.47 20.31 -3.43
C ALA A 12 6.73 20.97 -2.85
N GLN A 13 7.66 21.41 -3.70
CA GLN A 13 8.87 22.12 -3.28
C GLN A 13 8.57 23.49 -2.65
N ARG A 14 7.58 24.24 -3.17
CA ARG A 14 7.10 25.47 -2.51
C ARG A 14 6.56 25.17 -1.11
N ALA A 15 5.76 24.11 -0.96
CA ALA A 15 5.25 23.68 0.33
C ALA A 15 6.38 23.23 1.28
N ARG A 16 7.36 22.47 0.78
CA ARG A 16 8.54 22.03 1.53
C ARG A 16 9.36 23.20 2.06
N ARG A 17 9.57 24.25 1.26
CA ARG A 17 10.24 25.48 1.71
C ARG A 17 9.49 26.19 2.83
N ARG A 18 8.16 26.18 2.80
CA ARG A 18 7.34 26.81 3.84
C ARG A 18 7.25 25.97 5.11
N PHE A 19 7.26 24.64 5.00
CA PHE A 19 7.11 23.71 6.11
C PHE A 19 8.17 22.59 6.09
N PRO A 20 9.47 22.91 6.21
CA PRO A 20 10.56 21.95 5.98
C PRO A 20 10.61 20.81 7.00
N ARG A 21 9.94 20.95 8.15
CA ARG A 21 9.89 19.93 9.20
C ARG A 21 8.56 19.15 9.22
N ASN A 22 7.80 19.17 8.13
CA ASN A 22 6.50 18.51 8.03
C ASN A 22 6.56 17.30 7.08
N LEU A 23 6.16 16.11 7.58
CA LEU A 23 6.20 14.85 6.82
C LEU A 23 5.27 14.87 5.61
N ALA A 24 4.13 15.54 5.68
CA ALA A 24 3.22 15.67 4.55
C ALA A 24 3.89 16.39 3.35
N THR A 25 4.66 17.44 3.61
CA THR A 25 5.35 18.17 2.54
C THR A 25 6.50 17.38 1.93
N LEU A 26 7.28 16.65 2.73
CA LEU A 26 8.30 15.73 2.22
C LEU A 26 7.67 14.65 1.35
N ARG A 27 6.60 14.02 1.85
CA ARG A 27 5.86 13.00 1.12
C ARG A 27 5.38 13.49 -0.25
N MET A 28 4.80 14.69 -0.34
CA MET A 28 4.33 15.25 -1.61
C MET A 28 5.48 15.41 -2.62
N GLU A 29 6.64 15.87 -2.16
CA GLU A 29 7.82 16.02 -3.01
C GLU A 29 8.34 14.66 -3.48
N LEU A 30 8.46 13.69 -2.58
CA LEU A 30 8.93 12.34 -2.91
C LEU A 30 8.02 11.61 -3.91
N LEU A 31 6.71 11.78 -3.81
CA LEU A 31 5.77 11.21 -4.78
C LEU A 31 5.84 11.91 -6.14
N ALA A 32 5.98 13.25 -6.17
CA ALA A 32 6.18 13.96 -7.44
C ALA A 32 7.50 13.56 -8.12
N LEU A 33 8.57 13.36 -7.35
CA LEU A 33 9.84 12.82 -7.85
C LEU A 33 9.69 11.38 -8.37
N ALA A 34 8.95 10.52 -7.67
CA ALA A 34 8.67 9.15 -8.10
C ALA A 34 7.91 9.13 -9.43
N ALA A 35 6.88 9.97 -9.58
CA ALA A 35 6.10 10.10 -10.80
C ALA A 35 6.93 10.59 -12.01
N LEU A 36 7.98 11.38 -11.77
CA LEU A 36 8.95 11.84 -12.77
C LEU A 36 10.07 10.82 -13.07
N GLY A 37 10.06 9.63 -12.47
CA GLY A 37 11.12 8.64 -12.61
C GLY A 37 12.45 9.06 -11.97
N ARG A 38 12.43 10.00 -11.02
CA ARG A 38 13.62 10.53 -10.32
C ARG A 38 13.94 9.70 -9.08
N GLY A 39 13.91 8.37 -9.19
CA GLY A 39 14.03 7.45 -8.05
C GLY A 39 15.37 7.52 -7.30
N ARG A 40 16.44 8.00 -7.94
CA ARG A 40 17.71 8.29 -7.25
C ARG A 40 17.53 9.38 -6.19
N GLU A 41 16.82 10.45 -6.53
CA GLU A 41 16.59 11.59 -5.63
C GLU A 41 15.61 11.22 -4.53
N VAL A 42 14.56 10.45 -4.87
CA VAL A 42 13.67 9.85 -3.85
C VAL A 42 14.47 9.08 -2.80
N ASN A 43 15.42 8.26 -3.24
CA ASN A 43 16.28 7.52 -2.32
C ASN A 43 17.24 8.43 -1.53
N GLN A 44 17.78 9.51 -2.11
CA GLN A 44 18.64 10.44 -1.36
C GLN A 44 17.91 11.09 -0.17
N HIS A 45 16.61 11.37 -0.33
CA HIS A 45 15.79 12.05 0.66
C HIS A 45 15.03 11.09 1.61
N PHE A 46 15.17 9.77 1.42
CA PHE A 46 14.41 8.78 2.20
C PHE A 46 14.78 8.79 3.70
N ASP A 47 16.05 9.03 4.04
CA ASP A 47 16.51 9.15 5.44
C ASP A 47 15.89 10.36 6.16
N GLU A 48 15.49 11.40 5.42
CA GLU A 48 14.87 12.57 6.03
C GLU A 48 13.57 12.22 6.76
N ILE A 49 12.85 11.20 6.30
CA ILE A 49 11.61 10.74 6.92
C ILE A 49 11.83 10.40 8.41
N GLU A 50 12.98 9.81 8.74
CA GLU A 50 13.33 9.44 10.12
C GLU A 50 13.80 10.63 10.95
N ALA A 51 14.42 11.63 10.32
CA ALA A 51 14.93 12.83 11.00
C ALA A 51 13.83 13.86 11.30
N LEU A 52 12.64 13.70 10.72
CA LEU A 52 11.52 14.61 10.94
C LEU A 52 10.89 14.41 12.34
N PRO A 53 10.36 15.50 12.95
CA PRO A 53 9.57 15.36 14.16
C PRO A 53 8.31 14.51 13.88
N PRO A 54 7.74 13.85 14.91
CA PRO A 54 6.51 13.10 14.76
C PRO A 54 5.40 13.93 14.10
N ASP A 55 4.77 13.37 13.08
CA ASP A 55 3.63 13.98 12.41
C ASP A 55 2.33 13.59 13.15
N PRO A 56 1.40 14.52 13.38
CA PRO A 56 0.19 14.24 14.17
C PRO A 56 -0.80 13.29 13.46
N ILE A 57 -0.64 13.05 12.15
CA ILE A 57 -1.58 12.27 11.34
C ILE A 57 -0.87 11.08 10.69
N ARG A 58 0.34 11.27 10.18
CA ARG A 58 1.08 10.30 9.37
C ARG A 58 2.12 9.56 10.19
N LEU A 59 2.28 8.28 9.88
CA LEU A 59 3.36 7.46 10.42
C LEU A 59 4.48 7.30 9.38
N PRO A 60 5.76 7.25 9.79
CA PRO A 60 6.89 7.09 8.89
C PRO A 60 6.80 5.87 7.95
N ALA A 61 6.58 4.66 8.49
CA ALA A 61 6.59 3.44 7.68
C ALA A 61 5.53 3.39 6.57
N PRO A 62 4.25 3.69 6.84
CA PRO A 62 3.25 3.77 5.77
C PRO A 62 3.61 4.78 4.66
N VAL A 63 4.23 5.91 5.01
CA VAL A 63 4.70 6.89 4.02
C VAL A 63 5.85 6.34 3.19
N MET A 64 6.85 5.73 3.85
CA MET A 64 7.98 5.06 3.18
C MET A 64 7.49 3.97 2.21
N ARG A 65 6.51 3.16 2.62
CA ARG A 65 5.93 2.11 1.79
C ARG A 65 5.18 2.67 0.59
N GLU A 66 4.36 3.69 0.79
CA GLU A 66 3.65 4.35 -0.31
C GLU A 66 4.62 4.85 -1.38
N ILE A 67 5.65 5.60 -0.98
CA ILE A 67 6.66 6.15 -1.91
C ILE A 67 7.35 5.02 -2.69
N ALA A 68 7.69 3.92 -2.01
CA ALA A 68 8.32 2.78 -2.67
C ALA A 68 7.39 2.08 -3.67
N LEU A 69 6.11 1.95 -3.34
CA LEU A 69 5.10 1.40 -4.25
C LEU A 69 4.81 2.34 -5.43
N ASP A 70 4.88 3.65 -5.22
CA ASP A 70 4.71 4.67 -6.26
C ASP A 70 5.86 4.62 -7.27
N LEU A 71 7.11 4.50 -6.81
CA LEU A 71 8.27 4.23 -7.69
C LEU A 71 8.03 3.00 -8.58
N ALA A 72 7.54 1.90 -8.00
CA ALA A 72 7.24 0.68 -8.76
C ALA A 72 6.09 0.88 -9.75
N ALA A 73 5.05 1.65 -9.39
CA ALA A 73 3.93 1.97 -10.25
C ALA A 73 4.34 2.82 -11.47
N HIS A 74 5.33 3.69 -11.29
CA HIS A 74 5.92 4.53 -12.33
C HIS A 74 7.09 3.88 -13.09
N GLY A 75 7.35 2.59 -12.85
CA GLY A 75 8.30 1.79 -13.63
C GLY A 75 9.73 1.75 -13.07
N ASP A 76 10.05 2.52 -12.03
CA ASP A 76 11.36 2.49 -11.37
C ASP A 76 11.45 1.38 -10.31
N SER A 77 11.36 0.13 -10.78
CA SER A 77 11.43 -1.05 -9.91
C SER A 77 12.77 -1.20 -9.19
N ALA A 78 13.85 -0.62 -9.74
CA ALA A 78 15.16 -0.64 -9.09
C ALA A 78 15.17 0.27 -7.87
N ALA A 79 14.73 1.53 -8.01
CA ALA A 79 14.61 2.44 -6.87
C ALA A 79 13.60 1.95 -5.84
N ALA A 80 12.47 1.38 -6.28
CA ALA A 80 11.46 0.80 -5.39
C ALA A 80 12.04 -0.31 -4.51
N ARG A 81 12.88 -1.20 -5.06
CA ARG A 81 13.53 -2.27 -4.31
C ARG A 81 14.49 -1.73 -3.25
N VAL A 82 15.23 -0.67 -3.58
CA VAL A 82 16.11 0.02 -2.62
C VAL A 82 15.27 0.61 -1.47
N ALA A 83 14.20 1.34 -1.79
CA ALA A 83 13.32 1.95 -0.80
C ALA A 83 12.64 0.91 0.12
N LEU A 84 12.13 -0.21 -0.43
CA LEU A 84 11.55 -1.30 0.36
C LEU A 84 12.59 -1.98 1.25
N GLY A 85 13.82 -2.19 0.77
CA GLY A 85 14.91 -2.72 1.58
C GLY A 85 15.25 -1.81 2.77
N ARG A 86 15.23 -0.49 2.57
CA ARG A 86 15.45 0.49 3.64
C ARG A 86 14.30 0.52 4.64
N LEU A 87 13.06 0.41 4.18
CA LEU A 87 11.91 0.28 5.08
C LEU A 87 12.00 -1.00 5.93
N LEU A 88 12.43 -2.12 5.37
CA LEU A 88 12.68 -3.34 6.15
C LEU A 88 13.80 -3.15 7.18
N ALA A 89 14.89 -2.45 6.82
CA ALA A 89 15.96 -2.10 7.76
C ALA A 89 15.46 -1.16 8.87
N TRP A 90 14.57 -0.21 8.55
CA TRP A 90 13.92 0.66 9.53
C TRP A 90 13.07 -0.13 10.52
N HIS A 91 12.25 -1.07 10.04
CA HIS A 91 11.47 -1.95 10.91
C HIS A 91 12.37 -2.77 11.84
N ALA A 92 13.51 -3.25 11.35
CA ALA A 92 14.48 -4.01 12.13
C ALA A 92 15.23 -3.17 13.17
N SER A 93 15.39 -1.86 12.93
CA SER A 93 16.07 -0.94 13.86
C SER A 93 15.18 -0.43 14.99
N ARG A 94 13.86 -0.67 14.94
CA ARG A 94 12.94 -0.24 16.01
C ARG A 94 13.22 -1.00 17.32
N PRO A 95 12.98 -0.38 18.49
CA PRO A 95 13.03 -1.08 19.77
C PRO A 95 12.14 -2.33 19.81
N ALA A 96 12.54 -3.35 20.56
CA ALA A 96 11.80 -4.61 20.65
C ALA A 96 10.32 -4.44 21.07
N PRO A 97 9.96 -3.54 22.02
CA PRO A 97 8.56 -3.28 22.34
C PRO A 97 7.76 -2.75 21.14
N GLU A 98 8.30 -1.78 20.40
CA GLU A 98 7.67 -1.25 19.19
C GLU A 98 7.51 -2.33 18.13
N GLN A 99 8.56 -3.15 17.90
CA GLN A 99 8.50 -4.27 16.96
C GLN A 99 7.43 -5.32 17.28
N ALA A 100 7.03 -5.42 18.54
CA ALA A 100 5.98 -6.33 19.00
C ALA A 100 4.57 -5.74 18.82
N GLU A 101 4.42 -4.43 18.61
CA GLU A 101 3.13 -3.79 18.40
C GLU A 101 2.42 -4.34 17.16
N GLU A 102 1.14 -4.69 17.30
CA GLU A 102 0.31 -5.28 16.26
C GLU A 102 0.36 -4.49 14.94
N ALA A 103 0.22 -3.15 15.02
CA ALA A 103 0.26 -2.28 13.86
C ALA A 103 1.60 -2.31 13.12
N LEU A 104 2.72 -2.28 13.87
CA LEU A 104 4.06 -2.30 13.27
C LEU A 104 4.39 -3.68 12.68
N ARG A 105 3.92 -4.75 13.32
CA ARG A 105 4.02 -6.11 12.78
C ARG A 105 3.28 -6.22 11.45
N PHE A 106 2.04 -5.72 11.37
CA PHE A 106 1.28 -5.78 10.12
C PHE A 106 1.87 -4.91 9.02
N GLU A 107 2.36 -3.71 9.35
CA GLU A 107 3.07 -2.86 8.41
C GLU A 107 4.32 -3.57 7.85
N ARG A 108 5.11 -4.25 8.71
CA ARG A 108 6.23 -5.08 8.26
C ARG A 108 5.80 -6.23 7.35
N ALA A 109 4.66 -6.87 7.61
CA ALA A 109 4.12 -7.92 6.74
C ALA A 109 3.75 -7.39 5.35
N GLN A 110 3.10 -6.22 5.27
CA GLN A 110 2.80 -5.54 4.01
C GLN A 110 4.08 -5.14 3.25
N THR A 111 5.11 -4.68 3.97
CA THR A 111 6.41 -4.37 3.36
C THR A 111 7.08 -5.62 2.78
N TYR A 112 7.07 -6.75 3.50
CA TYR A 112 7.58 -8.02 2.97
C TYR A 112 6.80 -8.46 1.72
N TYR A 113 5.48 -8.32 1.72
CA TYR A 113 4.65 -8.60 0.55
C TYR A 113 5.05 -7.72 -0.65
N ALA A 114 5.13 -6.40 -0.45
CA ALA A 114 5.54 -5.45 -1.48
C ALA A 114 6.96 -5.74 -2.02
N ALA A 115 7.87 -6.21 -1.16
CA ALA A 115 9.24 -6.59 -1.53
C ALA A 115 9.35 -7.98 -2.19
N GLY A 116 8.24 -8.71 -2.34
CA GLY A 116 8.24 -10.06 -2.92
C GLY A 116 8.68 -11.17 -1.96
N HIS A 117 8.82 -10.88 -0.66
CA HIS A 117 9.18 -11.84 0.38
C HIS A 117 7.92 -12.51 0.97
N ALA A 118 7.21 -13.28 0.13
CA ALA A 118 5.90 -13.84 0.45
C ALA A 118 5.88 -14.72 1.73
N ASP A 119 6.91 -15.54 1.95
CA ASP A 119 6.98 -16.39 3.14
C ASP A 119 7.12 -15.59 4.44
N SER A 120 7.96 -14.56 4.44
CA SER A 120 8.12 -13.67 5.60
C SER A 120 6.82 -12.91 5.91
N ALA A 121 6.13 -12.42 4.87
CA ALA A 121 4.82 -11.78 5.02
C ALA A 121 3.78 -12.76 5.61
N ARG A 122 3.73 -13.99 5.07
CA ARG A 122 2.79 -15.03 5.49
C ARG A 122 2.98 -15.43 6.95
N VAL A 123 4.22 -15.59 7.42
CA VAL A 123 4.50 -15.94 8.82
C VAL A 123 3.89 -14.91 9.77
N ILE A 124 4.11 -13.63 9.51
CA ILE A 124 3.60 -12.55 10.36
C ILE A 124 2.07 -12.47 10.26
N ALA A 125 1.52 -12.47 9.04
CA ALA A 125 0.08 -12.36 8.82
C ALA A 125 -0.70 -13.54 9.43
N ALA A 126 -0.17 -14.76 9.36
CA ALA A 126 -0.78 -15.95 9.95
C ALA A 126 -0.82 -15.88 11.47
N ASP A 127 0.24 -15.35 12.10
CA ASP A 127 0.26 -15.17 13.54
C ASP A 127 -0.75 -14.11 14.01
N LEU A 128 -0.78 -12.97 13.31
CA LEU A 128 -1.75 -11.90 13.57
C LEU A 128 -3.20 -12.37 13.35
N ALA A 129 -3.48 -13.10 12.27
CA ALA A 129 -4.81 -13.65 12.01
C ALA A 129 -5.25 -14.67 13.07
N ARG A 130 -4.31 -15.44 13.66
CA ARG A 130 -4.63 -16.37 14.76
C ARG A 130 -4.98 -15.62 16.05
N ALA A 131 -4.24 -14.57 16.36
CA ALA A 131 -4.49 -13.74 17.54
C ALA A 131 -5.76 -12.86 17.39
N HIS A 132 -6.06 -12.42 16.17
CA HIS A 132 -7.16 -11.51 15.85
C HIS A 132 -8.02 -12.07 14.70
N PRO A 133 -8.77 -13.17 14.91
CA PRO A 133 -9.47 -13.89 13.84
C PRO A 133 -10.58 -13.09 13.16
N HIS A 134 -10.99 -11.98 13.75
CA HIS A 134 -12.02 -11.08 13.23
C HIS A 134 -11.46 -9.81 12.56
N ASN A 135 -10.14 -9.71 12.39
CA ASN A 135 -9.50 -8.61 11.65
C ASN A 135 -9.36 -8.99 10.17
N GLU A 136 -10.16 -8.35 9.33
CA GLU A 136 -10.23 -8.60 7.89
C GLU A 136 -8.91 -8.28 7.15
N GLN A 137 -8.05 -7.42 7.69
CA GLN A 137 -6.79 -7.07 7.03
C GLN A 137 -5.80 -8.23 7.04
N TYR A 138 -5.78 -9.01 8.12
CA TYR A 138 -4.87 -10.15 8.27
C TYR A 138 -5.33 -11.34 7.42
N ALA A 139 -6.64 -11.61 7.43
CA ALA A 139 -7.25 -12.57 6.51
C ALA A 139 -7.04 -12.16 5.05
N GLY A 140 -7.17 -10.87 4.76
CA GLY A 140 -6.98 -10.30 3.42
C GLY A 140 -5.58 -10.51 2.87
N LEU A 141 -4.54 -10.17 3.66
CA LEU A 141 -3.16 -10.37 3.24
C LEU A 141 -2.84 -11.86 3.02
N LEU A 142 -3.37 -12.77 3.84
CA LEU A 142 -3.19 -14.21 3.65
C LEU A 142 -3.87 -14.71 2.35
N GLY A 143 -5.07 -14.23 2.05
CA GLY A 143 -5.74 -14.54 0.79
C GLY A 143 -4.97 -14.04 -0.42
N VAL A 144 -4.42 -12.83 -0.34
CA VAL A 144 -3.56 -12.22 -1.38
C VAL A 144 -2.31 -13.07 -1.62
N LEU A 145 -1.63 -13.49 -0.56
CA LEU A 145 -0.44 -14.35 -0.65
C LEU A 145 -0.76 -15.73 -1.23
N ALA A 146 -1.92 -16.30 -0.89
CA ALA A 146 -2.39 -17.56 -1.46
C ALA A 146 -2.67 -17.43 -2.97
N ALA A 147 -3.38 -16.37 -3.37
CA ALA A 147 -3.67 -16.07 -4.77
C ALA A 147 -2.38 -15.84 -5.58
N GLN A 148 -1.41 -15.09 -5.03
CA GLN A 148 -0.11 -14.84 -5.65
C GLN A 148 0.66 -16.15 -5.93
N ARG A 149 0.53 -17.16 -5.06
CA ARG A 149 1.16 -18.47 -5.23
C ARG A 149 0.38 -19.41 -6.16
N GLY A 150 -0.81 -19.01 -6.62
CA GLY A 150 -1.70 -19.85 -7.41
C GLY A 150 -2.47 -20.90 -6.60
N ASP A 151 -2.48 -20.79 -5.26
CA ASP A 151 -3.26 -21.67 -4.39
C ASP A 151 -4.72 -21.23 -4.38
N ARG A 152 -5.46 -21.67 -5.42
CA ARG A 152 -6.86 -21.30 -5.64
C ARG A 152 -7.77 -21.74 -4.49
N ALA A 153 -7.50 -22.88 -3.88
CA ALA A 153 -8.33 -23.42 -2.81
C ALA A 153 -8.20 -22.56 -1.55
N GLU A 154 -6.97 -22.19 -1.17
CA GLU A 154 -6.72 -21.33 -0.03
C GLU A 154 -7.19 -19.89 -0.28
N ALA A 155 -6.95 -19.34 -1.47
CA ALA A 155 -7.44 -18.03 -1.86
C ALA A 155 -8.98 -17.94 -1.75
N ALA A 156 -9.71 -18.93 -2.29
CA ALA A 156 -11.16 -18.99 -2.20
C ALA A 156 -11.67 -19.18 -0.76
N ARG A 157 -10.90 -19.86 0.10
CA ARG A 157 -11.22 -19.98 1.52
C ARG A 157 -11.16 -18.62 2.22
N PHE A 158 -10.13 -17.83 1.96
CA PHE A 158 -10.00 -16.48 2.51
C PHE A 158 -11.02 -15.50 1.90
N ASP A 159 -11.36 -15.62 0.62
CA ASP A 159 -12.46 -14.82 0.02
C ASP A 159 -13.78 -15.04 0.77
N ARG A 160 -14.16 -16.30 1.01
CA ARG A 160 -15.37 -16.64 1.79
C ARG A 160 -15.30 -16.13 3.23
N LEU A 161 -14.12 -16.19 3.86
CA LEU A 161 -13.94 -15.63 5.19
C LEU A 161 -14.16 -14.11 5.19
N LEU A 162 -13.63 -13.39 4.20
CA LEU A 162 -13.81 -11.94 4.07
C LEU A 162 -15.27 -11.55 3.85
N VAL A 163 -16.06 -12.37 3.13
CA VAL A 163 -17.52 -12.20 3.06
C VAL A 163 -18.15 -12.26 4.45
N ALA A 164 -17.76 -13.24 5.26
CA ALA A 164 -18.28 -13.40 6.62
C ALA A 164 -17.79 -12.32 7.60
N LEU A 165 -16.64 -11.70 7.33
CA LEU A 165 -16.06 -10.63 8.14
C LEU A 165 -16.55 -9.24 7.74
N GLU A 166 -17.20 -9.07 6.58
CA GLU A 166 -17.73 -7.78 6.14
C GLU A 166 -18.78 -7.25 7.13
N ARG A 167 -18.69 -5.97 7.49
CA ARG A 167 -19.55 -5.32 8.49
C ARG A 167 -20.22 -4.10 7.90
N PRO A 168 -21.45 -3.74 8.33
CA PRO A 168 -22.12 -2.52 7.86
C PRO A 168 -21.31 -1.23 8.04
N LEU A 169 -20.47 -1.15 9.07
CA LEU A 169 -19.56 -0.03 9.35
C LEU A 169 -18.09 -0.33 9.00
N GLY A 170 -17.82 -1.46 8.32
CA GLY A 170 -16.49 -1.89 7.91
C GLY A 170 -15.93 -1.12 6.72
N ARG A 171 -16.69 -0.17 6.16
CA ARG A 171 -16.28 0.75 5.11
C ARG A 171 -15.65 0.04 3.90
N GLY A 172 -16.17 -1.13 3.52
CA GLY A 172 -15.68 -1.90 2.37
C GLY A 172 -14.28 -2.51 2.52
N GLN A 173 -13.69 -2.54 3.73
CA GLN A 173 -12.33 -3.05 3.95
C GLN A 173 -12.18 -4.52 3.55
N ALA A 174 -13.14 -5.38 3.90
CA ALA A 174 -13.07 -6.79 3.54
C ALA A 174 -13.27 -6.96 2.02
N THR A 175 -14.24 -6.23 1.45
CA THR A 175 -14.49 -6.16 0.01
C THR A 175 -13.27 -5.70 -0.80
N TYR A 176 -12.47 -4.75 -0.30
CA TYR A 176 -11.20 -4.35 -0.91
C TYR A 176 -10.21 -5.52 -1.00
N TRP A 177 -10.00 -6.25 0.10
CA TRP A 177 -9.11 -7.40 0.10
C TRP A 177 -9.58 -8.50 -0.85
N ARG A 178 -10.89 -8.69 -0.98
CA ARG A 178 -11.47 -9.60 -1.98
C ARG A 178 -11.15 -9.16 -3.41
N ALA A 179 -11.18 -7.86 -3.69
CA ALA A 179 -10.75 -7.33 -4.99
C ALA A 179 -9.28 -7.67 -5.28
N CYS A 180 -8.38 -7.52 -4.29
CA CYS A 180 -6.97 -7.90 -4.43
C CYS A 180 -6.78 -9.40 -4.73
N ILE A 181 -7.53 -10.27 -4.03
CA ILE A 181 -7.51 -11.73 -4.26
C ILE A 181 -7.99 -12.05 -5.69
N ALA A 182 -9.12 -11.47 -6.11
CA ALA A 182 -9.67 -11.67 -7.45
C ALA A 182 -8.69 -11.22 -8.54
N ALA A 183 -8.03 -10.07 -8.35
CA ALA A 183 -7.05 -9.54 -9.29
C ALA A 183 -5.87 -10.50 -9.50
N LEU A 184 -5.28 -11.01 -8.42
CA LEU A 184 -4.17 -11.97 -8.47
C LEU A 184 -4.60 -13.36 -8.97
N SER A 185 -5.88 -13.70 -8.80
CA SER A 185 -6.47 -14.94 -9.35
C SER A 185 -6.76 -14.85 -10.86
N GLY A 186 -6.58 -13.68 -11.48
CA GLY A 186 -6.83 -13.44 -12.90
C GLY A 186 -8.29 -13.05 -13.23
N GLU A 187 -9.12 -12.84 -12.22
CA GLU A 187 -10.55 -12.51 -12.34
C GLU A 187 -10.75 -10.99 -12.48
N ARG A 188 -10.31 -10.45 -13.62
CA ARG A 188 -10.19 -9.00 -13.83
C ARG A 188 -11.51 -8.23 -13.68
N ASP A 189 -12.62 -8.76 -14.21
CA ASP A 189 -13.94 -8.14 -14.06
C ASP A 189 -14.41 -8.13 -12.60
N THR A 190 -14.34 -9.30 -11.94
CA THR A 190 -14.66 -9.46 -10.52
C THR A 190 -13.87 -8.50 -9.64
N ALA A 191 -12.57 -8.36 -9.90
CA ALA A 191 -11.69 -7.48 -9.15
C ALA A 191 -12.13 -6.01 -9.25
N VAL A 192 -12.47 -5.54 -10.46
CA VAL A 192 -12.94 -4.16 -10.67
C VAL A 192 -14.30 -3.93 -10.01
N ASP A 193 -15.23 -4.89 -10.12
CA ASP A 193 -16.56 -4.78 -9.50
C ASP A 193 -16.48 -4.73 -7.97
N LEU A 194 -15.63 -5.57 -7.37
CA LEU A 194 -15.39 -5.55 -5.93
C LEU A 194 -14.71 -4.25 -5.49
N LEU A 195 -13.73 -3.75 -6.25
CA LEU A 195 -13.08 -2.48 -5.93
C LEU A 195 -14.08 -1.32 -5.97
N ALA A 196 -14.92 -1.26 -7.00
CA ALA A 196 -15.99 -0.25 -7.09
C ALA A 196 -16.93 -0.30 -5.88
N ARG A 197 -17.37 -1.51 -5.50
CA ARG A 197 -18.21 -1.72 -4.31
C ARG A 197 -17.53 -1.29 -3.00
N ALA A 198 -16.23 -1.56 -2.85
CA ALA A 198 -15.49 -1.12 -1.69
C ALA A 198 -15.48 0.41 -1.61
N LEU A 199 -15.19 1.09 -2.72
CA LEU A 199 -15.19 2.56 -2.80
C LEU A 199 -16.57 3.15 -2.47
N ASP A 200 -17.65 2.58 -3.02
CA ASP A 200 -19.03 3.02 -2.75
C ASP A 200 -19.43 2.79 -1.29
N ALA A 201 -18.91 1.74 -0.65
CA ALA A 201 -19.10 1.47 0.78
C ALA A 201 -18.28 2.41 1.70
N GLY A 202 -17.54 3.36 1.13
CA GLY A 202 -16.73 4.31 1.87
C GLY A 202 -15.36 3.77 2.23
N TYR A 203 -14.80 2.85 1.45
CA TYR A 203 -13.38 2.51 1.53
C TYR A 203 -12.56 3.75 1.15
N VAL A 204 -12.23 4.54 2.17
CA VAL A 204 -11.53 5.80 2.00
C VAL A 204 -10.04 5.55 2.18
N TYR A 205 -9.33 5.64 1.07
CA TYR A 205 -7.87 5.78 1.03
C TYR A 205 -7.36 7.00 1.83
N GLN A 206 -8.17 8.06 1.94
CA GLN A 206 -7.77 9.44 2.24
C GLN A 206 -7.50 9.81 3.72
N VAL A 207 -7.21 8.86 4.60
CA VAL A 207 -6.45 9.19 5.82
C VAL A 207 -5.01 8.66 5.73
N ARG A 208 -4.74 7.66 4.86
CA ARG A 208 -3.44 6.98 4.74
C ARG A 208 -3.24 6.28 3.38
N PHE A 209 -3.09 7.06 2.31
CA PHE A 209 -1.92 6.90 1.44
C PHE A 209 -1.62 5.52 0.84
N LEU A 210 -2.62 4.92 0.21
CA LEU A 210 -2.36 4.22 -1.05
C LEU A 210 -3.38 4.76 -2.05
N ASN A 211 -3.13 4.61 -3.33
CA ASN A 211 -4.12 4.79 -4.38
C ASN A 211 -4.07 3.45 -5.10
N ALA A 212 -5.23 2.87 -5.46
CA ALA A 212 -5.30 1.54 -6.07
C ALA A 212 -4.33 1.34 -7.24
N HIS A 213 -3.88 2.41 -7.88
CA HIS A 213 -2.80 2.36 -8.88
C HIS A 213 -1.45 1.82 -8.37
N VAL A 214 -1.08 1.98 -7.09
CA VAL A 214 0.18 1.51 -6.51
C VAL A 214 0.08 0.14 -5.84
N GLU A 215 -1.15 -0.36 -5.59
CA GLU A 215 -1.38 -1.66 -4.96
C GLU A 215 -0.78 -2.78 -5.83
N PRO A 216 0.19 -3.58 -5.32
CA PRO A 216 0.82 -4.65 -6.08
C PRO A 216 -0.18 -5.67 -6.66
N SER A 217 -1.26 -5.96 -5.94
CA SER A 217 -2.30 -6.89 -6.38
C SER A 217 -2.97 -6.46 -7.69
N PHE A 218 -3.02 -5.16 -7.97
CA PHE A 218 -3.66 -4.60 -9.17
C PHE A 218 -2.69 -4.30 -10.31
N ALA A 219 -1.41 -4.70 -10.21
CA ALA A 219 -0.41 -4.41 -11.23
C ALA A 219 -0.85 -4.85 -12.65
N ALA A 220 -1.45 -6.04 -12.77
CA ALA A 220 -1.97 -6.55 -14.04
C ALA A 220 -3.23 -5.82 -14.55
N LEU A 221 -3.93 -5.08 -13.70
CA LEU A 221 -5.13 -4.31 -14.05
C LEU A 221 -4.82 -2.89 -14.52
N ARG A 222 -3.58 -2.39 -14.37
CA ARG A 222 -3.23 -0.98 -14.70
C ARG A 222 -3.52 -0.59 -16.15
N GLN A 223 -3.45 -1.54 -17.07
CA GLN A 223 -3.77 -1.34 -18.50
C GLN A 223 -5.22 -1.72 -18.85
N TYR A 224 -6.01 -2.18 -17.88
CA TYR A 224 -7.36 -2.63 -18.10
C TYR A 224 -8.33 -1.42 -18.15
N PRO A 225 -9.10 -1.22 -19.24
CA PRO A 225 -9.89 0.00 -19.41
C PRO A 225 -10.87 0.30 -18.28
N ARG A 226 -11.60 -0.71 -17.80
CA ARG A 226 -12.56 -0.53 -16.68
C ARG A 226 -11.87 -0.12 -15.38
N PHE A 227 -10.66 -0.62 -15.14
CA PHE A 227 -9.87 -0.22 -13.97
C PHE A 227 -9.38 1.22 -14.09
N GLN A 228 -8.89 1.62 -15.27
CA GLN A 228 -8.48 3.00 -15.52
C GLN A 228 -9.66 3.97 -15.39
N GLU A 229 -10.84 3.60 -15.90
CA GLU A 229 -12.06 4.38 -15.77
C GLU A 229 -12.49 4.53 -14.30
N LEU A 230 -12.43 3.45 -13.51
CA LEU A 230 -12.74 3.48 -12.09
C LEU A 230 -11.83 4.43 -11.29
N LEU A 231 -10.55 4.51 -11.66
CA LEU A 231 -9.56 5.36 -10.98
C LEU A 231 -9.48 6.79 -11.51
N ARG A 232 -10.23 7.12 -12.56
CA ARG A 232 -10.27 8.50 -13.05
C ARG A 232 -10.83 9.42 -11.96
N PRO A 233 -10.22 10.59 -11.75
CA PRO A 233 -10.76 11.59 -10.83
C PRO A 233 -12.20 11.90 -11.23
N LYS A 234 -13.13 11.71 -10.30
CA LYS A 234 -14.48 12.25 -10.42
C LYS A 234 -14.36 13.74 -10.06
N GLY A 235 -14.84 14.60 -10.96
CA GLY A 235 -14.70 16.06 -10.85
C GLY A 235 -15.28 16.65 -9.58
#